data_AF-A0A3D8J3K5-F1
#
_entry.id   AF-A0A3D8J3K5-F1
#
_cell.length_a   1.000
_cell.length_b   1.000
_cell.length_c   1.000
_cell.angle_alpha   90.00
_cell.angle_beta   90.00
_cell.angle_gamma   90.00
#
_symmetry.space_group_name_H-M   'P 1'
#
loop_
_entity.id
_entity.type
_entity.pdbx_description
1 polymer ?
#
loop_
_entity_poly.entity_id
_entity_poly.type
_entity_poly.pdbx_seq_one_letter_code
_entity_poly.pdbx_strand_id
1 'polypeptide(L)'
;MLEVKIYNSFKFASLKTQRMCVVCRQKYLQSTMMRLCVKNEKIEVFCGFGRSFYLCKECADKPKSVERILKSRKLNTQENQIQLKEIITLWQYQSKNLH
;
A
#
# COMPACT_ATOMS: atom_id res chain seq x y z
N MET A 1 10.85 4.63 11.91
CA MET A 1 10.39 5.69 10.97
C MET A 1 9.29 5.21 9.99
N LEU A 2 9.40 4.03 9.38
CA LEU A 2 8.41 3.55 8.41
C LEU A 2 7.03 3.24 9.04
N GLU A 3 7.01 2.65 10.25
CA GLU A 3 5.78 2.40 11.02
C GLU A 3 4.97 3.67 11.28
N VAL A 4 5.65 4.76 11.65
CA VAL A 4 5.04 6.08 11.86
C VAL A 4 4.45 6.63 10.55
N LYS A 5 5.12 6.39 9.41
CA LYS A 5 4.58 6.76 8.09
C LYS A 5 3.32 5.96 7.75
N ILE A 6 3.30 4.65 8.04
CA ILE A 6 2.12 3.80 7.84
C ILE A 6 0.95 4.30 8.69
N TYR A 7 1.16 4.51 9.99
CA TYR A 7 0.13 5.06 10.87
C TYR A 7 -0.40 6.42 10.39
N ASN A 8 0.52 7.34 10.04
CA ASN A 8 0.12 8.67 9.56
C ASN A 8 -0.61 8.63 8.21
N SER A 9 -0.39 7.62 7.37
CA SER A 9 -1.07 7.51 6.08
C SER A 9 -2.60 7.38 6.21
N PHE A 10 -3.06 6.78 7.32
CA PHE A 10 -4.48 6.64 7.63
C PHE A 10 -5.14 7.96 8.03
N LYS A 11 -4.37 8.97 8.49
CA LYS A 11 -4.91 10.32 8.76
C LYS A 11 -5.46 10.99 7.50
N PHE A 12 -5.00 10.55 6.32
CA PHE A 12 -5.47 11.04 5.03
C PHE A 12 -6.58 10.17 4.41
N ALA A 13 -7.12 9.21 5.16
CA ALA A 13 -8.17 8.33 4.68
C ALA A 13 -9.56 8.90 4.99
N SER A 14 -10.41 8.98 3.97
CA SER A 14 -11.84 9.22 4.17
C SER A 14 -12.50 7.94 4.72
N LEU A 15 -13.31 8.08 5.77
CA LEU A 15 -14.08 6.96 6.33
C LEU A 15 -15.27 6.54 5.45
N LYS A 16 -15.69 7.39 4.52
CA LYS A 16 -16.91 7.19 3.72
C LYS A 16 -16.62 6.77 2.29
N THR A 17 -15.41 7.03 1.80
CA THR A 17 -15.13 6.89 0.37
C THR A 17 -14.52 5.54 0.06
N GLN A 18 -15.03 4.88 -0.98
CA GLN A 18 -14.46 3.65 -1.49
C GLN A 18 -13.36 3.90 -2.55
N ARG A 19 -12.40 2.98 -2.60
CA ARG A 19 -11.27 2.98 -3.54
C ARG A 19 -11.10 1.59 -4.13
N MET A 20 -10.59 1.56 -5.36
CA MET A 20 -10.32 0.32 -6.06
C MET A 20 -8.94 -0.21 -5.70
N CYS A 21 -8.86 -1.49 -5.33
CA CYS A 21 -7.58 -2.18 -5.16
C CYS A 21 -6.85 -2.27 -6.50
N VAL A 22 -5.56 -1.93 -6.50
CA VAL A 22 -4.72 -1.99 -7.70
C VAL A 22 -4.55 -3.41 -8.23
N VAL A 23 -4.64 -4.44 -7.37
CA VAL A 23 -4.43 -5.84 -7.73
C VAL A 23 -5.73 -6.53 -8.14
N CYS A 24 -6.75 -6.57 -7.27
CA CYS A 24 -7.97 -7.33 -7.52
C CYS A 24 -9.11 -6.52 -8.15
N ARG A 25 -8.96 -5.19 -8.28
CA ARG A 25 -9.95 -4.27 -8.86
C ARG A 25 -11.30 -4.19 -8.11
N GLN A 26 -11.42 -4.85 -6.95
CA GLN A 26 -12.56 -4.71 -6.05
C GLN A 26 -12.51 -3.38 -5.29
N LYS A 27 -13.68 -2.87 -4.86
CA LYS A 27 -13.83 -1.62 -4.11
C LYS A 27 -13.86 -1.90 -2.60
N TYR A 28 -13.11 -1.12 -1.83
CA TYR A 28 -13.11 -1.17 -0.35
C TYR A 28 -13.09 0.24 0.22
N LEU A 29 -13.44 0.40 1.50
CA LEU A 29 -13.32 1.69 2.18
C LEU A 29 -11.86 2.15 2.18
N GLN A 30 -11.63 3.44 1.93
CA GLN A 30 -10.29 4.00 1.92
C GLN A 30 -9.56 3.77 3.25
N SER A 31 -10.28 3.82 4.37
CA SER A 31 -9.78 3.59 5.72
C SER A 31 -9.33 2.16 6.01
N THR A 32 -9.74 1.18 5.18
CA THR A 32 -9.38 -0.24 5.37
C THR A 32 -8.28 -0.71 4.42
N MET A 33 -7.72 0.20 3.63
CA MET A 33 -6.74 -0.12 2.60
C MET A 33 -5.40 0.56 2.87
N MET A 34 -4.31 -0.12 2.50
CA MET A 34 -3.01 0.52 2.47
C MET A 34 -2.93 1.49 1.28
N ARG A 35 -2.55 2.74 1.55
CA ARG A 35 -2.38 3.79 0.54
C ARG A 35 -0.90 4.01 0.24
N LEU A 36 -0.52 3.78 -1.02
CA LEU A 36 0.85 3.87 -1.51
C LEU A 36 0.97 4.98 -2.56
N CYS A 37 2.18 5.47 -2.81
CA CYS A 37 2.51 6.33 -3.94
C CYS A 37 3.83 5.91 -4.58
N VAL A 38 4.07 6.43 -5.79
CA VAL A 38 5.39 6.35 -6.44
C VAL A 38 6.03 7.71 -6.37
N LYS A 39 7.24 7.79 -5.82
CA LYS A 39 8.04 9.01 -5.73
C LYS A 39 9.48 8.67 -6.10
N ASN A 40 10.08 9.43 -7.02
CA ASN A 40 11.45 9.22 -7.48
C ASN A 40 11.74 7.75 -7.83
N GLU A 41 10.84 7.12 -8.59
CA GLU A 41 10.93 5.71 -9.01
C GLU A 41 10.94 4.68 -7.88
N LYS A 42 10.51 5.08 -6.68
CA LYS A 42 10.38 4.22 -5.50
C LYS A 42 8.95 4.16 -5.01
N ILE A 43 8.56 3.01 -4.44
CA ILE A 43 7.25 2.86 -3.80
C ILE A 43 7.34 3.31 -2.36
N GLU A 44 6.49 4.25 -1.99
CA GLU A 44 6.41 4.76 -0.62
C GLU A 44 4.98 4.67 -0.08
N VAL A 45 4.88 4.72 1.24
CA VAL A 45 3.60 4.96 1.93
C VAL A 45 3.16 6.40 1.66
N PHE A 46 1.87 6.58 1.37
CA PHE A 46 1.35 7.90 1.04
C PHE A 46 1.46 8.90 2.20
N CYS A 47 2.01 10.08 1.90
CA CYS A 47 2.31 11.11 2.89
C CYS A 47 1.41 12.36 2.84
N GLY A 48 0.31 12.32 2.07
CA GLY A 48 -0.63 13.45 1.97
C GLY A 48 -0.66 14.13 0.60
N PHE A 49 0.34 13.91 -0.25
CA PHE A 49 0.48 14.55 -1.56
C PHE A 49 0.79 13.56 -2.69
N GLY A 50 0.35 13.90 -3.91
CA GLY A 50 0.69 13.19 -5.14
C GLY A 50 -0.27 12.07 -5.54
N ARG A 51 0.07 11.35 -6.61
CA ARG A 51 -0.74 10.25 -7.14
C ARG A 51 -0.61 9.01 -6.25
N SER A 52 -1.71 8.66 -5.58
CA SER A 52 -1.78 7.48 -4.74
C SER A 52 -2.49 6.31 -5.41
N PHE A 53 -2.21 5.11 -4.94
CA PHE A 53 -2.96 3.90 -5.25
C PHE A 53 -3.17 3.06 -4.00
N TYR A 54 -4.04 2.05 -4.08
CA TYR A 54 -4.54 1.33 -2.92
C TYR A 54 -4.34 -0.18 -3.05
N LEU A 55 -3.97 -0.82 -1.95
CA LEU A 55 -3.85 -2.26 -1.80
C LEU A 55 -4.79 -2.73 -0.68
N CYS A 56 -5.66 -3.71 -0.96
CA CYS A 56 -6.53 -4.31 0.05
C CYS A 56 -5.78 -5.39 0.86
N LYS A 57 -6.34 -5.74 2.02
CA LYS A 57 -5.77 -6.75 2.94
C LYS A 57 -5.57 -8.10 2.27
N GLU A 58 -6.57 -8.58 1.54
CA GLU A 58 -6.54 -9.90 0.89
C GLU A 58 -5.48 -9.99 -0.21
N CYS A 59 -5.14 -8.85 -0.84
CA CYS A 59 -4.06 -8.81 -1.80
C CYS A 59 -2.70 -8.61 -1.13
N ALA A 60 -2.61 -7.95 0.02
CA ALA A 60 -1.38 -7.85 0.79
C ALA A 60 -0.86 -9.25 1.20
N ASP A 61 -1.76 -10.18 1.53
CA ASP A 61 -1.42 -11.56 1.90
C ASP A 61 -0.99 -12.47 0.73
N LYS A 62 -1.05 -11.98 -0.52
CA LYS A 62 -0.74 -12.78 -1.72
C LYS A 62 0.67 -12.47 -2.24
N PRO A 63 1.59 -13.45 -2.32
CA PRO A 63 2.95 -13.24 -2.82
C PRO A 63 3.00 -12.62 -4.23
N LYS A 64 2.07 -13.00 -5.11
CA LYS A 64 1.98 -12.49 -6.49
C LYS A 64 1.56 -11.01 -6.58
N SER A 65 1.09 -10.40 -5.50
CA SER A 65 0.68 -8.99 -5.49
C SER A 65 1.85 -8.05 -5.67
N VAL A 66 3.01 -8.36 -5.06
CA VAL A 66 4.23 -7.56 -5.19
C VAL A 66 4.60 -7.43 -6.66
N GLU A 67 4.78 -8.55 -7.35
CA GLU A 67 5.13 -8.59 -8.77
C GLU A 67 4.13 -7.84 -9.65
N ARG A 68 2.82 -8.05 -9.43
CA ARG A 68 1.77 -7.35 -10.18
C ARG A 68 1.83 -5.84 -10.00
N ILE A 69 2.06 -5.37 -8.77
CA ILE A 69 2.19 -3.94 -8.48
C ILE A 69 3.40 -3.36 -9.20
N LEU A 70 4.58 -3.97 -9.04
CA LEU A 70 5.82 -3.51 -9.67
C LEU A 70 5.68 -3.42 -11.20
N LYS A 71 5.14 -4.48 -11.82
CA LYS A 71 4.89 -4.51 -13.27
C LYS A 71 3.94 -3.41 -13.72
N SER A 72 2.85 -3.17 -12.97
CA SER A 72 1.86 -2.11 -13.29
C SER A 72 2.41 -0.69 -13.13
N ARG A 73 3.47 -0.54 -12.32
CA ARG A 73 4.14 0.74 -12.04
C ARG A 73 5.44 0.93 -12.82
N LYS A 74 5.86 -0.09 -13.59
CA LYS A 74 7.15 -0.12 -14.30
C LYS A 74 8.36 0.01 -13.35
N LEU A 75 8.28 -0.60 -12.17
CA LEU A 75 9.28 -0.53 -11.09
C LEU A 75 9.89 -1.91 -10.78
N ASN A 76 10.55 -2.52 -11.76
CA ASN A 76 10.97 -3.93 -11.67
C ASN A 76 12.39 -4.15 -11.08
N THR A 77 12.87 -3.24 -10.24
CA THR A 77 14.18 -3.39 -9.59
C THR A 77 14.08 -4.24 -8.33
N GLN A 78 15.18 -4.93 -7.98
CA GLN A 78 15.25 -5.70 -6.73
C GLN A 78 15.02 -4.80 -5.49
N GLU A 79 15.53 -3.56 -5.52
CA GLU A 79 15.29 -2.56 -4.46
C GLU A 79 13.80 -2.29 -4.26
N ASN A 80 13.05 -2.04 -5.36
CA ASN A 80 11.61 -1.82 -5.30
C ASN A 80 10.85 -3.05 -4.78
N GLN A 81 11.33 -4.26 -5.11
CA GLN A 81 10.75 -5.50 -4.60
C GLN A 81 10.95 -5.67 -3.09
N ILE A 82 12.15 -5.40 -2.60
CA ILE A 82 12.47 -5.45 -1.16
C ILE A 82 11.63 -4.40 -0.43
N GLN A 83 11.66 -3.14 -0.90
CA GLN A 83 10.93 -2.04 -0.28
C GLN A 83 9.42 -2.29 -0.20
N LEU A 84 8.80 -2.77 -1.28
CA LEU A 84 7.36 -3.07 -1.27
C LEU A 84 7.02 -4.22 -0.33
N LYS A 85 7.87 -5.26 -0.25
CA LYS A 85 7.70 -6.37 0.71
C LYS A 85 7.77 -5.87 2.15
N GLU A 86 8.77 -5.05 2.48
CA GLU A 86 8.92 -4.47 3.82
C GLU A 86 7.69 -3.65 4.23
N ILE A 87 7.21 -2.78 3.34
CA ILE A 87 6.01 -1.97 3.59
C ILE A 87 4.79 -2.87 3.84
N ILE A 88 4.59 -3.90 3.02
CA ILE A 88 3.46 -4.85 3.17
C ILE A 88 3.56 -5.60 4.50
N THR A 89 4.73 -6.14 4.84
CA THR A 89 4.94 -6.90 6.09
C THR A 89 4.66 -6.05 7.32
N LEU A 90 5.16 -4.81 7.36
CA LEU A 90 4.91 -3.90 8.47
C LEU A 90 3.42 -3.53 8.59
N TRP A 91 2.76 -3.27 7.46
CA TRP A 91 1.33 -2.98 7.45
C TRP A 91 0.48 -4.16 7.92
N GLN A 92 0.84 -5.40 7.52
CA GLN A 92 0.17 -6.62 7.99
C GLN A 92 0.37 -6.85 9.48
N TYR A 93 1.58 -6.62 10.00
CA TYR A 93 1.87 -6.73 11.42
C TYR A 93 1.00 -5.75 12.24
N GLN A 94 0.95 -4.48 11.83
CA GLN A 94 0.09 -3.48 12.48
C GLN A 94 -1.40 -3.84 12.40
N SER A 95 -1.86 -4.36 11.26
CA SER A 95 -3.26 -4.76 11.06
C SER A 95 -3.67 -6.00 11.87
N LYS A 96 -2.72 -6.79 12.36
CA LYS A 96 -2.96 -7.98 13.19
C LYS A 96 -2.90 -7.68 14.69
N ASN A 97 -2.12 -6.68 15.10
CA ASN A 97 -1.95 -6.30 16.51
C ASN A 97 -2.92 -5.19 16.99
N LEU A 98 -3.87 -4.78 16.14
CA LEU A 98 -4.92 -3.81 16.51
C LEU A 98 -6.22 -4.49 16.97
N HIS A 99 -6.19 -5.80 17.26
CA HIS A 99 -7.29 -6.60 17.78
C HIS A 99 -6.89 -7.30 19.08
#